data_AF-A0A5N6DI69-F1
#
_entry.id   AF-A0A5N6DI69-F1
#
_cell.length_a   1.000
_cell.length_b   1.000
_cell.length_c   1.000
_cell.angle_alpha   90.00
_cell.angle_beta   90.00
_cell.angle_gamma   90.00
#
_symmetry.space_group_name_H-M   'P 1'
#
loop_
_entity.id
_entity.type
_entity.pdbx_description
1 polymer ?
#
loop_
_entity_poly.entity_id
_entity_poly.type
_entity_poly.pdbx_seq_one_letter_code
_entity_poly.pdbx_strand_id
1 'polypeptide(L)'
;MEGLVSHNDTHPSIPHPFGLTDGACVQATRVPEGWTCDPDDLRRFFRPGTARWEMARYYGLTDPTLVLMETPDSGEMGYIIFSKGRYYGGDLMSDSMFEITRPKTLPGIIRAIGENDFQGLRKKELKPMELMMEEGIEGG
;
A
#
# COMPACT_ATOMS: atom_id res chain seq x y z
N MET A 1 -36.38 37.27 4.92
CA MET A 1 -36.53 36.91 3.49
C MET A 1 -35.50 37.75 2.76
N GLU A 2 -34.33 37.26 2.37
CA GLU A 2 -33.97 35.92 1.92
C GLU A 2 -32.51 35.60 2.31
N GLY A 3 -32.26 34.33 2.65
CA GLY A 3 -30.94 33.83 3.06
C GLY A 3 -30.00 33.66 1.87
N LEU A 4 -28.74 34.06 2.06
CA LEU A 4 -27.66 33.73 1.14
C LEU A 4 -27.29 32.24 1.27
N VAL A 5 -27.54 31.53 0.19
CA VAL A 5 -27.20 30.12 -0.02
C VAL A 5 -25.68 29.93 0.01
N SER A 6 -25.23 29.05 0.91
CA SER A 6 -23.90 28.45 0.85
C SER A 6 -23.75 27.66 -0.44
N HIS A 7 -22.78 28.03 -1.28
CA HIS A 7 -22.35 27.21 -2.39
C HIS A 7 -21.64 25.97 -1.82
N ASN A 8 -22.39 24.88 -1.67
CA ASN A 8 -21.82 23.55 -1.48
C ASN A 8 -21.30 23.09 -2.85
N ASP A 9 -20.00 23.27 -3.08
CA ASP A 9 -19.28 22.66 -4.19
C ASP A 9 -19.42 21.13 -4.06
N THR A 10 -20.40 20.59 -4.78
CA THR A 10 -20.66 19.16 -4.85
C THR A 10 -19.91 18.65 -6.07
N HIS A 11 -18.63 18.39 -5.90
CA HIS A 11 -17.88 17.61 -6.88
C HIS A 11 -18.57 16.24 -7.03
N PRO A 12 -18.98 15.83 -8.25
CA PRO A 12 -19.68 14.57 -8.43
C PRO A 12 -18.74 13.41 -8.11
N SER A 13 -18.99 12.75 -6.97
CA SER A 13 -18.34 11.50 -6.60
C SER A 13 -18.63 10.46 -7.69
N ILE A 14 -17.64 10.22 -8.54
CA ILE A 14 -17.64 9.08 -9.45
C ILE A 14 -17.63 7.82 -8.58
N PRO A 15 -18.61 6.90 -8.70
CA PRO A 15 -18.59 5.65 -7.94
C PRO A 15 -17.44 4.78 -8.48
N HIS A 16 -16.35 4.68 -7.70
CA HIS A 16 -15.26 3.76 -7.97
C HIS A 16 -15.76 2.32 -7.78
N PRO A 17 -15.41 1.37 -8.67
CA PRO A 17 -15.93 -0.01 -8.66
C PRO A 17 -15.38 -0.91 -7.54
N PHE A 18 -14.65 -0.38 -6.57
CA PHE A 18 -14.19 -1.13 -5.40
C PHE A 18 -14.45 -0.29 -4.16
N GLY A 19 -15.29 -0.81 -3.25
CA GLY A 19 -15.67 -0.19 -1.98
C GLY A 19 -14.53 -0.08 -0.97
N LEU A 20 -13.37 0.41 -1.37
CA LEU A 20 -12.41 1.07 -0.49
C LEU A 20 -12.87 2.51 -0.40
N THR A 21 -13.72 2.79 0.57
CA THR A 21 -14.18 4.14 0.88
C THR A 21 -12.99 5.09 0.95
N ASP A 22 -13.12 6.22 0.28
CA ASP A 22 -12.33 7.46 0.24
C ASP A 22 -11.64 7.90 1.56
N GLY A 23 -11.93 7.26 2.70
CA GLY A 23 -11.39 7.58 4.01
C GLY A 23 -10.87 6.40 4.84
N ALA A 24 -10.53 5.25 4.25
CA ALA A 24 -10.03 4.10 5.01
C ALA A 24 -8.77 4.44 5.85
N CYS A 25 -7.96 5.41 5.40
CA CYS A 25 -6.86 5.93 6.19
C CYS A 25 -7.20 7.19 7.01
N VAL A 26 -8.24 7.94 6.63
CA VAL A 26 -8.73 9.13 7.37
C VAL A 26 -9.26 8.73 8.76
N GLN A 27 -9.72 7.49 8.92
CA GLN A 27 -10.08 6.93 10.24
C GLN A 27 -8.94 6.18 10.93
N ALA A 28 -7.82 5.93 10.24
CA ALA A 28 -6.65 5.33 10.85
C ALA A 28 -5.92 6.42 11.64
N THR A 29 -5.94 6.27 12.96
CA THR A 29 -5.10 6.94 13.94
C THR A 29 -3.85 7.56 13.33
N ARG A 30 -3.85 8.90 13.16
CA ARG A 30 -2.72 9.78 12.77
C ARG A 30 -1.59 9.07 12.01
N VAL A 31 -1.62 9.14 10.68
CA VAL A 31 -0.51 8.69 9.82
C VAL A 31 0.81 9.22 10.39
N PRO A 32 1.85 8.36 10.53
CA PRO A 32 3.12 8.77 11.11
C PRO A 32 3.80 9.85 10.27
N GLU A 33 4.64 10.65 10.92
CA GLU A 33 5.47 11.64 10.24
C GLU A 33 6.35 10.94 9.20
N GLY A 34 6.50 11.55 8.03
CA GLY A 34 7.21 10.94 6.91
C GLY A 34 6.38 9.94 6.10
N TRP A 35 5.14 9.60 6.48
CA TRP A 35 4.27 8.70 5.73
C TRP A 35 3.02 9.39 5.19
N THR A 36 2.50 8.88 4.06
CA THR A 36 1.23 9.32 3.47
C THR A 36 0.35 8.13 3.11
N CYS A 37 -0.96 8.35 3.27
CA CYS A 37 -2.02 7.44 2.86
C CYS A 37 -2.97 8.10 1.84
N ASP A 38 -2.64 9.31 1.37
CA ASP A 38 -3.50 10.08 0.49
C ASP A 38 -3.67 9.37 -0.85
N PRO A 39 -4.90 8.99 -1.24
CA PRO A 39 -5.13 8.16 -2.41
C PRO A 39 -4.68 8.82 -3.72
N ASP A 40 -4.63 10.16 -3.81
CA ASP A 40 -4.13 10.83 -5.01
C ASP A 40 -2.61 10.73 -5.12
N ASP A 41 -1.90 10.91 -4.00
CA ASP A 41 -0.45 10.69 -3.90
C ASP A 41 -0.09 9.22 -4.18
N LEU A 42 -0.80 8.27 -3.54
CA LEU A 42 -0.62 6.84 -3.77
C LEU A 42 -0.84 6.48 -5.24
N ARG A 43 -1.90 7.01 -5.88
CA ARG A 43 -2.21 6.76 -7.28
C ARG A 43 -1.24 7.46 -8.23
N ARG A 44 -0.63 8.57 -7.84
CA ARG A 44 0.46 9.20 -8.62
C ARG A 44 1.72 8.35 -8.58
N PHE A 45 1.99 7.71 -7.44
CA PHE A 45 3.19 6.91 -7.22
C PHE A 45 3.04 5.49 -7.80
N PHE A 46 1.92 4.80 -7.56
CA PHE A 46 1.71 3.40 -7.91
C PHE A 46 0.66 3.25 -9.01
N ARG A 47 1.09 3.29 -10.27
CA ARG A 47 0.22 3.17 -11.45
C ARG A 47 0.43 1.85 -12.19
N PRO A 48 -0.63 1.27 -12.78
CA PRO A 48 -0.49 0.14 -13.70
C PRO A 48 0.51 0.45 -14.81
N GLY A 49 1.40 -0.51 -15.12
CA GLY A 49 2.46 -0.35 -16.12
C GLY A 49 3.70 0.42 -15.65
N THR A 50 3.78 0.79 -14.38
CA THR A 50 5.04 1.25 -13.77
C THR A 50 5.85 0.07 -13.24
N ALA A 51 7.18 0.19 -13.21
CA ALA A 51 8.07 -0.85 -12.69
C ALA A 51 7.65 -1.40 -11.31
N ARG A 52 7.07 -0.54 -10.47
CA ARG A 52 6.62 -0.88 -9.11
C ARG A 52 5.35 -1.73 -9.11
N TRP A 53 4.43 -1.45 -10.03
CA TRP A 53 3.24 -2.27 -10.22
C TRP A 53 3.61 -3.64 -10.82
N GLU A 54 4.53 -3.65 -11.79
CA GLU A 54 5.06 -4.89 -12.38
C GLU A 54 5.80 -5.74 -11.33
N MET A 55 6.60 -5.11 -10.45
CA MET A 55 7.29 -5.81 -9.37
C MET A 55 6.31 -6.48 -8.40
N ALA A 56 5.23 -5.80 -8.01
CA ALA A 56 4.19 -6.43 -7.18
C ALA A 56 3.60 -7.68 -7.86
N ARG A 57 3.42 -7.65 -9.18
CA ARG A 57 2.96 -8.81 -9.98
C ARG A 57 4.01 -9.90 -10.04
N TYR A 58 5.29 -9.55 -10.13
CA TYR A 58 6.43 -10.47 -10.09
C TYR A 58 6.48 -11.29 -8.79
N TYR A 59 6.05 -10.71 -7.67
CA TYR A 59 5.88 -11.41 -6.38
C TYR A 59 4.53 -12.14 -6.24
N GLY A 60 3.75 -12.27 -7.33
CA GLY A 60 2.49 -12.99 -7.35
C GLY A 60 1.30 -12.21 -6.77
N LEU A 61 1.44 -10.91 -6.49
CA LEU A 61 0.32 -10.09 -6.03
C LEU A 61 -0.67 -9.87 -7.18
N THR A 62 -1.94 -10.17 -6.91
CA THR A 62 -3.03 -9.99 -7.88
C THR A 62 -3.85 -8.79 -7.45
N ASP A 63 -4.01 -7.81 -8.33
CA ASP A 63 -4.67 -6.53 -8.02
C ASP A 63 -4.00 -5.76 -6.85
N PRO A 64 -2.68 -5.48 -6.93
CA PRO A 64 -1.99 -4.76 -5.87
C PRO A 64 -2.51 -3.33 -5.75
N THR A 65 -3.01 -2.96 -4.57
CA THR A 65 -3.42 -1.61 -4.24
C THR A 65 -2.45 -1.02 -3.23
N LEU A 66 -1.77 0.07 -3.57
CA LEU A 66 -0.95 0.82 -2.61
C LEU A 66 -1.88 1.48 -1.57
N VAL A 67 -1.62 1.28 -0.29
CA VAL A 67 -2.46 1.81 0.82
C VAL A 67 -1.70 2.71 1.79
N LEU A 68 -0.37 2.65 1.79
CA LEU A 68 0.49 3.51 2.57
C LEU A 68 1.85 3.60 1.88
N MET A 69 2.47 4.78 1.87
CA MET A 69 3.84 4.93 1.38
C MET A 69 4.57 6.00 2.18
N GLU A 70 5.88 5.88 2.20
CA GLU A 70 6.75 6.91 2.75
C GLU A 70 6.84 8.09 1.77
N THR A 71 6.88 9.29 2.32
CA THR A 71 7.06 10.51 1.57
C THR A 71 8.53 10.62 1.14
N PRO A 72 8.80 11.10 -0.08
CA PRO A 72 10.17 11.20 -0.59
C PRO A 72 11.08 12.14 0.24
N ASP A 73 10.50 12.97 1.11
CA ASP A 73 11.21 13.85 2.03
C ASP A 73 11.94 13.07 3.14
N SER A 74 11.43 11.89 3.51
CA SER A 74 12.00 11.02 4.55
C SER A 74 13.34 10.38 4.13
N GLY A 75 13.60 10.27 2.83
CA GLY A 75 14.81 9.64 2.28
C GLY A 75 14.76 8.11 2.22
N GLU A 76 13.80 7.47 2.90
CA GLU A 76 13.45 6.07 2.67
C GLU A 76 12.20 5.97 1.77
N MET A 77 12.04 4.83 1.10
CA MET A 77 10.94 4.60 0.15
C MET A 77 10.14 3.36 0.53
N GLY A 78 9.79 3.26 1.81
CA GLY A 78 8.90 2.25 2.33
C GLY A 78 7.50 2.33 1.72
N TYR A 79 6.86 1.18 1.51
CA TYR A 79 5.48 1.12 1.03
C TYR A 79 4.73 -0.10 1.54
N ILE A 80 3.40 0.05 1.67
CA ILE A 80 2.46 -1.02 2.02
C ILE A 80 1.42 -1.20 0.91
N ILE A 81 1.31 -2.43 0.42
CA ILE A 81 0.33 -2.87 -0.57
C ILE A 81 -0.70 -3.77 0.09
N PHE A 82 -1.97 -3.55 -0.24
CA PHE A 82 -3.05 -4.48 0.03
C PHE A 82 -3.36 -5.31 -1.22
N SER A 83 -3.45 -6.62 -1.04
CA SER A 83 -3.79 -7.57 -2.11
C SER A 83 -4.51 -8.76 -1.49
N LYS A 84 -5.68 -9.13 -2.05
CA LYS A 84 -6.48 -10.30 -1.64
C LYS A 84 -6.70 -10.45 -0.12
N GLY A 85 -6.92 -9.35 0.59
CA GLY A 85 -7.17 -9.40 2.05
C GLY A 85 -5.90 -9.48 2.92
N ARG A 86 -4.72 -9.34 2.33
CA ARG A 86 -3.43 -9.35 3.03
C ARG A 86 -2.66 -8.07 2.75
N TYR A 87 -1.77 -7.74 3.69
CA TYR A 87 -0.89 -6.59 3.60
C TYR A 87 0.53 -7.07 3.32
N TYR A 88 1.19 -6.34 2.45
CA TYR A 88 2.54 -6.59 1.99
C TYR A 88 3.32 -5.31 2.15
N GLY A 89 4.55 -5.41 2.64
CA GLY A 89 5.46 -4.28 2.73
C GLY A 89 6.67 -4.51 1.84
N GLY A 90 7.32 -3.42 1.49
CA GLY A 90 8.61 -3.45 0.82
C GLY A 90 9.27 -2.09 0.91
N ASP A 91 10.51 -2.06 0.46
CA ASP A 91 11.25 -0.84 0.22
C ASP A 91 11.57 -0.77 -1.28
N LEU A 92 11.40 0.42 -1.88
CA LEU A 92 11.61 0.60 -3.31
C LEU A 92 13.09 0.54 -3.69
N MET A 93 14.01 0.78 -2.77
CA MET A 93 15.45 0.75 -3.03
C MET A 93 16.01 -0.68 -2.93
N SER A 94 15.36 -1.56 -2.18
CA SER A 94 15.84 -2.91 -1.88
C SER A 94 15.24 -4.03 -2.77
N ASP A 95 14.32 -3.70 -3.70
CA ASP A 95 13.59 -4.64 -4.58
C ASP A 95 12.95 -5.85 -3.85
N SER A 96 12.80 -5.76 -2.54
CA SER A 96 12.44 -6.86 -1.64
C SER A 96 11.05 -6.64 -1.08
N MET A 97 10.24 -7.70 -1.11
CA MET A 97 8.87 -7.69 -0.59
C MET A 97 8.68 -8.70 0.53
N PHE A 98 7.80 -8.39 1.47
CA PHE A 98 7.42 -9.27 2.56
C PHE A 98 5.92 -9.19 2.84
N GLU A 99 5.33 -10.32 3.26
CA GLU A 99 3.98 -10.37 3.79
C GLU A 99 3.98 -9.91 5.26
N ILE A 100 3.09 -8.99 5.59
CA ILE A 100 2.84 -8.59 6.98
C ILE A 100 1.87 -9.61 7.57
N THR A 101 2.42 -10.52 8.38
CA THR A 101 1.64 -11.56 9.04
C THR A 101 0.92 -11.04 10.28
N ARG A 102 1.49 -10.02 10.95
CA ARG A 102 0.87 -9.23 12.02
C ARG A 102 1.44 -7.81 12.08
N PRO A 103 0.63 -6.82 12.45
CA PRO A 103 -0.83 -6.84 12.53
C PRO A 103 -1.51 -7.05 11.17
N LYS A 104 -2.73 -7.61 11.15
CA LYS A 104 -3.49 -7.91 9.91
C LYS A 104 -4.50 -6.82 9.53
N THR A 105 -4.43 -5.66 10.18
CA THR A 105 -5.34 -4.54 9.99
C THR A 105 -4.52 -3.31 9.65
N LEU A 106 -4.96 -2.53 8.66
CA LEU A 106 -4.30 -1.28 8.28
C LEU A 106 -4.03 -0.32 9.45
N PRO A 107 -4.99 -0.02 10.36
CA PRO A 107 -4.70 0.86 11.50
C PRO A 107 -3.67 0.28 12.48
N GLY A 108 -3.64 -1.05 12.63
CA GLY A 108 -2.61 -1.70 13.44
C GLY A 108 -1.24 -1.57 12.80
N ILE A 109 -1.16 -1.69 11.46
CA ILE A 109 0.08 -1.55 10.70
C ILE A 109 0.59 -0.11 10.77
N ILE A 110 -0.27 0.88 10.51
CA ILE A 110 0.06 2.31 10.60
C ILE A 110 0.58 2.64 12.01
N ARG A 111 -0.07 2.13 13.05
CA ARG A 111 0.39 2.33 14.43
C ARG A 111 1.77 1.70 14.67
N ALA A 112 1.97 0.46 14.25
CA ALA A 112 3.26 -0.22 14.44
C ALA A 112 4.39 0.47 13.68
N ILE A 113 4.12 0.98 12.48
CA ILE A 113 5.05 1.80 11.70
C ILE A 113 5.36 3.10 12.45
N GLY A 114 4.36 3.80 12.97
CA GLY A 114 4.61 5.02 13.74
C GLY A 114 5.35 4.83 15.06
N GLU A 115 5.38 3.61 15.62
CA GLU A 115 6.10 3.31 16.86
C GLU A 115 7.52 2.77 16.61
N ASN A 116 7.72 1.91 15.59
CA ASN A 116 9.00 1.20 15.34
C ASN A 116 9.23 0.88 13.84
N ASP A 117 8.64 1.63 12.92
CA ASP A 117 8.72 1.41 11.47
C ASP A 117 8.42 -0.05 11.09
N PHE A 118 9.08 -0.58 10.06
CA PHE A 118 8.98 -1.98 9.67
C PHE A 118 9.50 -2.96 10.74
N GLN A 119 10.24 -2.51 11.76
CA GLN A 119 10.67 -3.38 12.88
C GLN A 119 9.51 -3.73 13.80
N GLY A 120 8.47 -2.89 13.88
CA GLY A 120 7.24 -3.16 14.63
C GLY A 120 6.34 -4.23 14.01
N LEU A 121 6.64 -4.68 12.78
CA LEU A 121 5.81 -5.61 12.02
C LEU A 121 6.38 -7.02 12.05
N ARG A 122 5.48 -8.01 12.22
CA ARG A 122 5.84 -9.41 12.02
C ARG A 122 5.74 -9.73 10.53
N LYS A 123 6.90 -9.78 9.89
CA LYS A 123 7.05 -10.00 8.45
C LYS A 123 7.46 -11.42 8.10
N LYS A 124 7.04 -11.86 6.91
CA LYS A 124 7.51 -13.08 6.24
C LYS A 124 7.99 -12.68 4.86
N GLU A 125 9.27 -12.90 4.58
CA GLU A 125 9.84 -12.61 3.26
C GLU A 125 9.09 -13.36 2.16
N LEU A 126 8.81 -12.65 1.06
CA LEU A 126 8.24 -13.25 -0.13
C LEU A 126 9.35 -13.64 -1.09
N LYS A 127 9.22 -14.84 -1.68
CA LYS A 127 10.06 -15.23 -2.81
C LYS A 127 9.41 -14.75 -4.10
N PRO A 128 10.17 -14.19 -5.05
CA PRO A 128 9.66 -13.87 -6.36
C PRO A 128 9.15 -15.11 -7.09
N MET A 129 8.13 -14.94 -7.93
CA MET A 129 7.46 -16.06 -8.61
C MET A 129 8.36 -16.76 -9.64
N GLU A 130 9.34 -16.05 -10.21
CA GLU A 130 10.29 -16.61 -11.18
C GLU A 130 11.21 -17.67 -10.55
N LEU A 131 11.62 -17.49 -9.29
CA LEU A 131 12.40 -18.49 -8.54
C LEU A 131 11.63 -19.76 -8.20
N MET A 132 10.30 -19.79 -8.38
CA MET A 132 9.51 -21.02 -8.22
C MET A 132 9.52 -21.91 -9.47
N MET A 133 10.08 -21.44 -10.59
CA MET A 133 10.16 -22.19 -11.84
C MET A 133 11.50 -22.94 -12.02
N GLU A 134 12.45 -22.75 -11.11
CA GLU A 134 13.83 -23.28 -11.21
C GLU A 134 14.16 -24.42 -10.21
N GLU A 135 13.18 -24.98 -9.49
CA GLU A 135 13.35 -26.21 -8.69
C GLU A 135 12.62 -27.41 -9.34
N GLY A 136 12.88 -27.65 -10.62
CA GLY A 136 12.13 -28.66 -11.38
C GLY A 136 12.82 -29.30 -12.58
N ILE A 137 14.15 -29.26 -12.73
CA ILE A 137 14.89 -30.11 -13.69
C ILE A 137 16.28 -30.31 -13.06
N GLU A 138 16.68 -31.48 -12.56
CA GLU A 138 17.24 -32.54 -13.40
C GLU A 138 17.33 -33.86 -12.60
N GLY A 139 16.71 -34.90 -13.15
CA GLY A 139 16.72 -36.25 -12.63
C GLY A 139 16.01 -37.14 -13.64
N GLY A 140 16.74 -37.56 -14.67
CA GLY A 140 16.26 -38.45 -15.74
C GLY A 140 17.29 -38.64 -16.83
#